data_AF-A0A7X1E7L8-F1
#
_entry.id   AF-A0A7X1E7L8-F1
#
_cell.length_a   1.000
_cell.length_b   1.000
_cell.length_c   1.000
_cell.angle_alpha   90.00
_cell.angle_beta   90.00
_cell.angle_gamma   90.00
#
_symmetry.space_group_name_H-M   'P 1'
#
loop_
_entity.id
_entity.type
_entity.pdbx_description
1 polymer ?
#
loop_
_entity_poly.entity_id
_entity_poly.type
_entity_poly.pdbx_seq_one_letter_code
_entity_poly.pdbx_strand_id
1 'polypeptide(L)'
;MNTKPLRLFLFVTSLLTFFSASNLLASGEHAEYGPYVALVRDANIVKDVKVEENGRIYLKLNPDYKEKEIILKNSMSLNSGYRNWFNGKQELVSPANQGKEPNGYTDWVTTTANYIEYRMDGKLILHLAKKSVVKD
;
A
#
# COMPACT_ATOMS: atom_id res chain seq x y z
N MET A 1 55.82 -5.18 54.99
CA MET A 1 57.04 -5.74 54.40
C MET A 1 56.68 -6.44 53.09
N ASN A 2 57.53 -6.28 52.07
CA ASN A 2 57.63 -6.99 50.77
C ASN A 2 56.41 -7.02 49.84
N THR A 3 56.30 -6.23 48.76
CA THR A 3 57.09 -6.10 47.49
C THR A 3 56.85 -7.19 46.42
N LYS A 4 55.95 -6.84 45.47
CA LYS A 4 56.04 -6.92 43.99
C LYS A 4 56.14 -8.33 43.33
N PRO A 5 56.01 -8.45 42.00
CA PRO A 5 55.09 -7.81 41.02
C PRO A 5 54.55 -8.83 39.97
N LEU A 6 53.51 -8.53 39.17
CA LEU A 6 53.60 -8.78 37.72
C LEU A 6 52.48 -8.09 36.93
N ARG A 7 52.91 -7.46 35.84
CA ARG A 7 52.10 -6.83 34.80
C ARG A 7 51.52 -7.91 33.88
N LEU A 8 50.30 -7.73 33.38
CA LEU A 8 50.05 -7.97 31.96
C LEU A 8 48.87 -7.13 31.47
N PHE A 9 49.20 -6.19 30.61
CA PHE A 9 48.29 -5.52 29.69
C PHE A 9 47.69 -6.55 28.73
N LEU A 10 46.38 -6.51 28.50
CA LEU A 10 45.82 -6.89 27.22
C LEU A 10 44.59 -6.01 26.93
N PHE A 11 44.86 -4.97 26.14
CA PHE A 11 43.89 -4.29 25.30
C PHE A 11 43.19 -5.34 24.43
N VAL A 12 41.87 -5.49 24.53
CA VAL A 12 41.08 -6.11 23.46
C VAL A 12 40.37 -4.99 22.73
N THR A 13 40.97 -4.65 21.61
CA THR A 13 40.47 -3.81 20.53
C THR A 13 39.13 -4.32 19.98
N SER A 14 38.16 -3.41 19.95
CA SER A 14 37.27 -3.10 18.82
C SER A 14 36.70 -4.25 17.99
N LEU A 15 35.37 -4.39 18.03
CA LEU A 15 34.61 -4.65 16.80
C LEU A 15 33.29 -3.88 16.87
N LEU A 16 33.36 -2.58 16.58
CA LEU A 16 32.19 -1.77 16.26
C LEU A 16 31.72 -2.23 14.87
N THR A 17 30.80 -3.20 14.82
CA THR A 17 30.20 -3.61 13.56
C THR A 17 29.26 -2.50 13.10
N PHE A 18 29.77 -1.71 12.16
CA PHE A 18 28.93 -0.89 11.28
C PHE A 18 27.95 -1.82 10.57
N PHE A 19 26.70 -1.86 11.05
CA PHE A 19 25.60 -2.39 10.29
C PHE A 19 25.34 -1.41 9.14
N SER A 20 26.10 -1.56 8.05
CA SER A 20 25.83 -0.85 6.81
C SER A 20 24.46 -1.28 6.29
N ALA A 21 23.57 -0.29 6.21
CA ALA A 21 22.22 -0.42 5.72
C ALA A 21 22.20 -0.91 4.27
N SER A 22 21.58 -2.06 4.03
CA SER A 22 21.06 -2.40 2.71
C SER A 22 19.63 -1.88 2.64
N ASN A 23 19.46 -0.59 2.33
CA ASN A 23 18.20 -0.11 1.75
C ASN A 23 18.10 -0.74 0.36
N LEU A 24 17.49 -1.92 0.31
CA LEU A 24 17.05 -2.54 -0.92
C LEU A 24 15.96 -1.62 -1.51
N LEU A 25 16.38 -0.63 -2.28
CA LEU A 25 15.50 0.08 -3.20
C LEU A 25 15.11 -0.93 -4.28
N ALA A 26 14.15 -1.79 -3.95
CA ALA A 26 13.39 -2.50 -4.95
C ALA A 26 12.72 -1.42 -5.80
N SER A 27 13.29 -1.14 -6.96
CA SER A 27 12.57 -0.56 -8.09
C SER A 27 11.55 -1.62 -8.50
N GLY A 28 10.50 -1.74 -7.70
CA GLY A 28 9.38 -2.61 -8.01
C GLY A 28 8.68 -2.00 -9.20
N GLU A 29 8.68 -2.69 -10.32
CA GLU A 29 7.81 -2.38 -11.45
C GLU A 29 6.39 -2.20 -10.90
N HIS A 30 5.83 -1.00 -11.06
CA HIS A 30 4.49 -0.73 -10.56
C HIS A 30 3.50 -1.63 -11.30
N ALA A 31 2.72 -2.41 -10.56
CA ALA A 31 1.73 -3.29 -11.15
C ALA A 31 0.70 -2.49 -11.95
N GLU A 32 0.49 -2.86 -13.22
CA GLU A 32 -0.48 -2.22 -14.09
C GLU A 32 -1.82 -2.98 -14.14
N TYR A 33 -2.92 -2.23 -14.17
CA TYR A 33 -4.28 -2.78 -14.22
C TYR A 33 -5.12 -1.97 -15.20
N GLY A 34 -5.21 -2.42 -16.46
CA GLY A 34 -5.88 -1.69 -17.53
C GLY A 34 -5.29 -0.27 -17.69
N PRO A 35 -6.09 0.81 -17.56
CA PRO A 35 -5.60 2.19 -17.67
C PRO A 35 -4.94 2.72 -16.39
N TYR A 36 -4.79 1.89 -15.35
CA TYR A 36 -4.22 2.29 -14.06
C TYR A 36 -2.85 1.67 -13.81
N VAL A 37 -2.08 2.34 -12.96
CA VAL A 37 -0.83 1.88 -12.34
C VAL A 37 -1.04 1.92 -10.83
N ALA A 38 -0.65 0.86 -10.12
CA ALA A 38 -0.64 0.86 -8.67
C ALA A 38 0.63 1.52 -8.14
N LEU A 39 0.49 2.71 -7.56
CA LEU A 39 1.57 3.42 -6.86
C LEU A 39 1.89 2.78 -5.50
N VAL A 40 0.86 2.20 -4.86
CA VAL A 40 0.96 1.45 -3.60
C VAL A 40 0.05 0.25 -3.69
N ARG A 41 0.51 -0.91 -3.23
CA ARG A 41 -0.34 -2.10 -3.02
C ARG A 41 0.17 -2.94 -1.85
N ASP A 42 -0.67 -3.13 -0.84
CA ASP A 42 -0.43 -4.16 0.18
C ASP A 42 -0.89 -5.52 -0.35
N ALA A 43 0.06 -6.35 -0.81
CA ALA A 43 -0.21 -7.68 -1.36
C ALA A 43 -0.72 -8.70 -0.32
N ASN A 44 -0.62 -8.40 0.98
CA ASN A 44 -1.22 -9.24 2.03
C ASN A 44 -2.73 -9.07 2.09
N ILE A 45 -3.23 -7.89 1.69
CA ILE A 45 -4.65 -7.53 1.74
C ILE A 45 -5.28 -7.58 0.34
N VAL A 46 -4.68 -6.90 -0.65
CA VAL A 46 -5.18 -6.83 -2.02
C VAL A 46 -4.43 -7.84 -2.88
N LYS A 47 -5.10 -8.96 -3.18
CA LYS A 47 -4.53 -10.05 -3.99
C LYS A 47 -4.55 -9.72 -5.47
N ASP A 48 -5.58 -9.03 -5.94
CA ASP A 48 -5.76 -8.73 -7.36
C ASP A 48 -6.62 -7.46 -7.57
N VAL A 49 -6.47 -6.84 -8.74
CA VAL A 49 -7.29 -5.71 -9.19
C VAL A 49 -7.76 -6.01 -10.60
N LYS A 50 -9.08 -6.04 -10.81
CA LYS A 50 -9.68 -6.19 -12.14
C LYS A 50 -10.26 -4.86 -12.58
N VAL A 51 -9.93 -4.44 -13.80
CA VAL A 51 -10.54 -3.25 -14.43
C VAL A 51 -11.19 -3.69 -15.73
N GLU A 52 -12.50 -3.49 -15.83
CA GLU A 52 -13.28 -3.78 -17.03
C GLU A 52 -13.26 -2.59 -18.01
N GLU A 53 -13.57 -2.84 -19.28
CA GLU A 53 -13.54 -1.82 -20.35
C GLU A 53 -14.43 -0.60 -20.07
N ASN A 54 -15.53 -0.80 -19.33
CA ASN A 54 -16.44 0.27 -18.89
C ASN A 54 -15.90 1.09 -17.69
N GLY A 55 -14.65 0.83 -17.26
CA GLY A 55 -13.99 1.53 -16.18
C GLY A 55 -14.37 1.03 -14.78
N ARG A 56 -15.13 -0.05 -14.65
CA ARG A 56 -15.43 -0.67 -13.36
C ARG A 56 -14.16 -1.30 -12.76
N ILE A 57 -13.86 -0.91 -11.53
CA ILE A 57 -12.69 -1.39 -10.78
C ILE A 57 -13.18 -2.31 -9.68
N TYR A 58 -12.65 -3.53 -9.64
CA TYR A 58 -12.94 -4.54 -8.64
C TYR A 58 -11.67 -4.93 -7.90
N LEU A 59 -11.77 -5.19 -6.61
CA LEU A 59 -10.66 -5.73 -5.81
C LEU A 59 -10.90 -7.19 -5.50
N LYS A 60 -9.85 -8.00 -5.52
CA LYS A 60 -9.84 -9.32 -4.87
C LYS A 60 -9.09 -9.18 -3.56
N LEU A 61 -9.78 -9.38 -2.46
CA LEU A 61 -9.20 -9.28 -1.12
C LEU A 61 -8.73 -10.65 -0.63
N ASN A 62 -7.75 -10.63 0.25
CA ASN A 62 -7.46 -11.77 1.10
C ASN A 62 -8.73 -12.11 1.93
N PRO A 63 -9.18 -13.38 1.96
CA PRO A 63 -10.35 -13.81 2.74
C PRO A 63 -10.35 -13.34 4.20
N ASP A 64 -9.18 -13.25 4.84
CA ASP A 64 -9.06 -12.80 6.24
C ASP A 64 -9.50 -11.34 6.46
N TYR A 65 -9.55 -10.56 5.38
CA TYR A 65 -9.90 -9.14 5.39
C TYR A 65 -11.24 -8.87 4.68
N LYS A 66 -11.93 -9.91 4.20
CA LYS A 66 -13.08 -9.75 3.29
C LYS A 66 -14.26 -9.05 3.93
N GLU A 67 -14.43 -9.10 5.25
CA GLU A 67 -15.56 -8.49 5.97
C GLU A 67 -15.26 -7.07 6.49
N LYS A 68 -14.02 -6.60 6.33
CA LYS A 68 -13.58 -5.31 6.85
C LYS A 68 -14.00 -4.17 5.94
N GLU A 69 -14.41 -3.05 6.51
CA GLU A 69 -14.77 -1.87 5.71
C GLU A 69 -13.61 -1.35 4.84
N ILE A 70 -13.94 -0.92 3.61
CA ILE A 70 -13.02 -0.17 2.75
C ILE A 70 -13.54 1.25 2.59
N ILE A 71 -12.64 2.20 2.79
CA ILE A 71 -12.88 3.63 2.58
C ILE A 71 -12.16 4.06 1.30
N LEU A 72 -12.90 4.62 0.35
CA LEU A 72 -12.36 5.11 -0.91
C LEU A 72 -12.30 6.64 -0.91
N LYS A 73 -11.19 7.18 -1.41
CA LYS A 73 -11.03 8.61 -1.71
C LYS A 73 -10.56 8.74 -3.15
N ASN A 74 -11.04 9.77 -3.85
CA ASN A 74 -10.63 10.03 -5.23
C ASN A 74 -10.15 11.48 -5.39
N SER A 75 -9.19 11.69 -6.27
CA SER A 75 -8.59 13.02 -6.44
C SER A 75 -8.05 13.29 -7.85
N MET A 76 -7.91 14.58 -8.19
CA MET A 76 -7.30 14.99 -9.46
C MET A 76 -5.78 15.11 -9.38
N SER A 77 -5.25 15.34 -8.18
CA SER A 77 -3.83 15.52 -7.90
C SER A 77 -3.34 14.44 -6.93
N LEU A 78 -2.05 14.13 -6.99
CA LEU A 78 -1.44 13.14 -6.12
C LEU A 78 -1.61 13.59 -4.65
N ASN A 79 -2.22 12.75 -3.82
CA ASN A 79 -2.46 12.97 -2.38
C ASN A 79 -3.19 14.29 -2.03
N SER A 80 -3.91 14.92 -2.98
CA SER A 80 -4.54 16.24 -2.78
C SER A 80 -5.65 16.50 -3.79
N GLY A 81 -6.50 17.50 -3.55
CA GLY A 81 -7.61 17.80 -4.47
C GLY A 81 -8.69 16.70 -4.46
N TYR A 82 -9.05 16.23 -3.26
CA TYR A 82 -10.08 15.23 -3.05
C TYR A 82 -11.45 15.71 -3.53
N ARG A 83 -12.19 14.83 -4.21
CA ARG A 83 -13.51 15.14 -4.76
C ARG A 83 -14.59 14.46 -3.95
N ASN A 84 -15.80 15.02 -4.03
CA ASN A 84 -16.96 14.36 -3.51
C ASN A 84 -17.38 13.20 -4.43
N TRP A 85 -17.76 12.09 -3.82
CA TRP A 85 -18.49 11.02 -4.48
C TRP A 85 -19.95 11.43 -4.71
N PHE A 86 -20.72 10.56 -5.38
CA PHE A 86 -22.14 10.79 -5.67
C PHE A 86 -22.99 11.01 -4.41
N ASN A 87 -22.53 10.56 -3.24
CA ASN A 87 -23.17 10.77 -1.94
C ASN A 87 -22.85 12.14 -1.31
N GLY A 88 -22.11 13.01 -2.00
CA GLY A 88 -21.72 14.34 -1.51
C GLY A 88 -20.56 14.36 -0.52
N LYS A 89 -19.98 13.20 -0.17
CA LYS A 89 -18.84 13.08 0.77
C LYS A 89 -17.54 12.80 0.03
N GLN A 90 -16.42 13.20 0.63
CA GLN A 90 -15.08 12.87 0.10
C GLN A 90 -14.69 11.40 0.31
N GLU A 91 -15.41 10.69 1.16
CA GLU A 91 -15.20 9.28 1.48
C GLU A 91 -16.41 8.47 1.04
N LEU A 92 -16.14 7.44 0.26
CA LEU A 92 -17.11 6.40 -0.07
C LEU A 92 -16.79 5.19 0.78
N VAL A 93 -17.70 4.88 1.69
CA VAL A 93 -17.61 3.74 2.58
C VAL A 93 -18.28 2.55 1.89
N SER A 94 -17.54 1.45 1.74
CA SER A 94 -18.04 0.19 1.22
C SER A 94 -17.88 -0.88 2.28
N PRO A 95 -18.95 -1.58 2.69
CA PRO A 95 -18.80 -2.82 3.43
C PRO A 95 -18.07 -3.78 2.50
N ALA A 96 -16.78 -4.02 2.74
CA ALA A 96 -16.02 -4.80 1.77
C ALA A 96 -16.64 -6.18 1.69
N ASN A 97 -16.88 -6.64 0.45
CA ASN A 97 -17.25 -7.99 0.05
C ASN A 97 -18.24 -8.77 0.95
N GLN A 98 -19.01 -8.10 1.80
CA GLN A 98 -19.85 -8.75 2.83
C GLN A 98 -20.93 -9.56 2.12
N GLY A 99 -21.03 -10.84 2.49
CA GLY A 99 -21.96 -11.78 1.86
C GLY A 99 -21.50 -12.36 0.52
N LYS A 100 -20.27 -12.10 0.06
CA LYS A 100 -19.68 -12.79 -1.10
C LYS A 100 -18.77 -13.94 -0.67
N GLU A 101 -18.63 -14.89 -1.61
CA GLU A 101 -17.75 -16.05 -1.45
C GLU A 101 -16.28 -15.63 -1.19
N PRO A 102 -15.53 -16.39 -0.38
CA PRO A 102 -14.09 -16.20 -0.22
C PRO A 102 -13.37 -16.17 -1.58
N ASN A 103 -12.35 -15.32 -1.70
CA ASN A 103 -11.59 -15.09 -2.95
C ASN A 103 -12.39 -14.51 -4.12
N GLY A 104 -13.64 -14.09 -3.89
CA GLY A 104 -14.43 -13.32 -4.85
C GLY A 104 -13.94 -11.88 -5.02
N TYR A 105 -14.43 -11.24 -6.09
CA TYR A 105 -14.22 -9.81 -6.30
C TYR A 105 -15.27 -8.99 -5.53
N THR A 106 -14.83 -7.85 -4.96
CA THR A 106 -15.68 -6.85 -4.32
C THR A 106 -16.75 -6.31 -5.27
N ASP A 107 -17.66 -5.50 -4.74
CA ASP A 107 -18.39 -4.57 -5.61
C ASP A 107 -17.44 -3.62 -6.32
N TRP A 108 -17.93 -3.06 -7.43
CA TRP A 108 -17.13 -2.20 -8.27
C TRP A 108 -17.30 -0.73 -7.91
N VAL A 109 -16.30 0.06 -8.27
CA VAL A 109 -16.39 1.52 -8.31
C VAL A 109 -16.01 2.02 -9.71
N THR A 110 -16.55 3.17 -10.08
CA THR A 110 -16.10 3.96 -11.24
C THR A 110 -15.79 5.37 -10.77
N THR A 111 -14.84 6.03 -11.45
CA THR A 111 -14.55 7.44 -11.20
C THR A 111 -13.87 8.08 -12.41
N THR A 112 -14.06 9.39 -12.54
CA THR A 112 -13.36 10.21 -13.52
C THR A 112 -12.05 10.78 -12.97
N ALA A 113 -11.79 10.65 -11.67
CA ALA A 113 -10.59 11.11 -11.00
C ALA A 113 -9.30 10.47 -11.57
N ASN A 114 -8.16 11.12 -11.34
CA ASN A 114 -6.85 10.64 -11.77
C ASN A 114 -6.28 9.61 -10.80
N TYR A 115 -6.62 9.75 -9.52
CA TYR A 115 -6.12 8.93 -8.43
C TYR A 115 -7.28 8.36 -7.61
N ILE A 116 -7.08 7.15 -7.09
CA ILE A 116 -8.00 6.46 -6.19
C ILE A 116 -7.20 5.83 -5.06
N GLU A 117 -7.53 6.20 -3.83
CA GLU A 117 -7.01 5.59 -2.62
C GLU A 117 -8.05 4.63 -2.05
N TYR A 118 -7.61 3.43 -1.68
CA TYR A 118 -8.39 2.46 -0.91
C TYR A 118 -7.73 2.31 0.46
N ARG A 119 -8.52 2.50 1.50
CA ARG A 119 -8.07 2.43 2.89
C ARG A 119 -8.87 1.38 3.65
N MET A 120 -8.20 0.68 4.55
CA MET A 120 -8.79 -0.29 5.46
C MET A 120 -8.14 -0.13 6.83
N ASP A 121 -8.96 -0.04 7.89
CA ASP A 121 -8.51 0.25 9.26
C ASP A 121 -7.57 1.48 9.33
N GLY A 122 -7.89 2.53 8.57
CA GLY A 122 -7.10 3.77 8.46
C GLY A 122 -5.82 3.68 7.62
N LYS A 123 -5.40 2.49 7.19
CA LYS A 123 -4.18 2.27 6.40
C LYS A 123 -4.46 2.32 4.90
N LEU A 124 -3.55 2.92 4.12
CA LEU A 124 -3.60 2.88 2.66
C LEU A 124 -3.19 1.49 2.19
N ILE A 125 -4.11 0.76 1.56
CA ILE A 125 -3.89 -0.62 1.09
C ILE A 125 -3.71 -0.70 -0.43
N LEU A 126 -4.23 0.28 -1.17
CA LEU A 126 -4.06 0.40 -2.61
C LEU A 126 -4.17 1.87 -3.03
N HIS A 127 -3.26 2.32 -3.89
CA HIS A 127 -3.33 3.61 -4.55
C HIS A 127 -3.19 3.42 -6.04
N LEU A 128 -4.27 3.65 -6.78
CA LEU A 128 -4.28 3.60 -8.24
C LEU A 128 -4.13 5.01 -8.81
N ALA A 129 -3.29 5.15 -9.82
CA ALA A 129 -3.17 6.35 -10.64
C ALA A 129 -3.45 6.00 -12.11
N LYS A 130 -4.12 6.89 -12.85
CA LYS A 130 -4.24 6.72 -14.30
C LYS A 130 -2.87 6.80 -14.96
N LYS A 131 -2.60 5.92 -15.91
CA LYS A 131 -1.36 5.92 -16.71
C LYS A 131 -1.08 7.28 -17.34
N SER A 132 -2.13 7.98 -17.78
CA SER A 132 -2.05 9.29 -18.42
C SER A 132 -1.53 10.42 -17.53
N VAL A 133 -1.41 10.22 -16.20
CA VAL A 133 -0.87 11.24 -15.29
C VAL A 133 0.42 10.80 -14.59
N VAL A 134 0.88 9.57 -14.86
CA VAL A 134 2.12 9.01 -14.31
C VAL A 134 3.25 9.05 -15.33
N LYS A 135 2.92 9.05 -16.63
CA LYS A 135 3.88 9.04 -17.73
C LYS A 135 4.21 10.44 -18.27
N ASP A 136 3.83 11.49 -17.54
CA ASP A 136 4.17 12.89 -17.83
C ASP A 136 5.39 13.34 -17.02
#